data_AF-A0A6J5DUG7-F1
#
_entry.id   AF-A0A6J5DUG7-F1
#
_cell.length_a   1.000
_cell.length_b   1.000
_cell.length_c   1.000
_cell.angle_alpha   90.00
_cell.angle_beta   90.00
_cell.angle_gamma   90.00
#
_symmetry.space_group_name_H-M   'P 1'
#
loop_
_entity.id
_entity.type
_entity.pdbx_description
1 polymer ?
#
loop_
_entity_poly.entity_id
_entity_poly.type
_entity_poly.pdbx_seq_one_letter_code
_entity_poly.pdbx_strand_id
1 'polypeptide(L)' 'MTRPTPVVFIHGFIGTLDVRGWHVPDWALARCAGFDLIERCGHLIPAEQPDAFRAAVERIVHAPPA' A
#
# COMPACT_ATOMS: atom_id res chain seq x y z
N MET A 1 -22.05 14.10 16.47
CA MET A 1 -21.32 14.20 15.18
C MET A 1 -20.52 12.92 15.03
N THR A 2 -20.95 12.00 14.16
CA THR A 2 -20.19 10.79 13.85
C THR A 2 -18.99 11.19 12.99
N ARG A 3 -17.76 10.94 13.47
CA ARG A 3 -16.58 11.11 12.62
C ARG A 3 -16.72 10.14 11.44
N PRO A 4 -16.53 10.57 10.19
CA PRO A 4 -16.56 9.66 9.05
C PRO A 4 -15.47 8.60 9.24
N THR A 5 -15.84 7.32 9.04
CA THR A 5 -14.90 6.22 9.07
C THR A 5 -13.84 6.45 7.98
N PRO A 6 -12.54 6.52 8.31
CA PRO A 6 -11.52 6.74 7.30
C PRO A 6 -11.51 5.58 6.31
N VAL A 7 -11.80 5.87 5.04
CA VAL A 7 -11.67 4.92 3.93
C VAL A 7 -10.25 5.06 3.39
N VAL A 8 -9.41 4.07 3.65
CA VAL A 8 -8.09 3.98 3.03
C VAL A 8 -8.24 3.23 1.72
N PHE A 9 -8.11 3.95 0.60
CA PHE A 9 -8.08 3.35 -0.73
C PHE A 9 -6.65 2.91 -1.05
N ILE A 10 -6.36 1.62 -0.96
CA ILE A 10 -5.07 1.05 -1.33
C ILE A 10 -5.15 0.64 -2.81
N HIS A 11 -4.61 1.46 -3.71
CA HIS A 11 -4.66 1.21 -5.16
C HIS A 11 -3.73 0.06 -5.60
N GLY A 12 -2.83 -0.40 -4.74
CA GLY A 12 -2.03 -1.58 -4.99
C GLY A 12 -0.86 -1.61 -4.03
N PHE A 13 -0.60 -2.78 -3.47
CA PHE A 13 0.72 -3.03 -2.94
C PHE A 13 1.62 -3.33 -4.15
N ILE A 14 2.85 -2.84 -4.14
CA ILE A 14 3.84 -3.14 -5.18
C ILE A 14 4.90 -4.03 -4.56
N GLY A 15 4.98 -5.24 -5.09
CA GLY A 15 6.06 -6.13 -4.80
C GLY A 15 7.29 -5.67 -5.57
N THR A 16 8.47 -5.73 -4.97
CA THR A 16 9.70 -5.25 -5.62
C THR A 16 9.99 -5.87 -6.99
N LEU A 17 9.42 -7.04 -7.28
CA LEU A 17 9.57 -7.72 -8.58
C LEU A 17 8.72 -7.06 -9.69
N ASP A 18 7.68 -6.31 -9.34
CA ASP A 18 6.77 -5.64 -10.29
C ASP A 18 7.16 -4.18 -10.58
N VAL A 19 8.05 -3.59 -9.77
CA VAL A 19 8.46 -2.18 -9.88
C VAL A 19 9.00 -1.84 -11.28
N ARG A 20 9.67 -2.79 -11.95
CA ARG A 20 10.22 -2.57 -13.30
C ARG A 20 9.18 -2.67 -14.43
N GLY A 21 8.01 -3.23 -14.17
CA GLY A 21 6.94 -3.44 -15.16
C GLY A 21 5.75 -2.49 -15.01
N TRP A 22 5.62 -1.82 -13.87
CA TRP A 22 4.50 -0.94 -13.61
C TRP A 22 4.87 0.54 -13.81
N HIS A 23 4.40 1.14 -14.91
CA HIS A 23 4.41 2.59 -15.10
C HIS A 23 3.30 3.25 -14.28
N VAL A 24 3.54 3.45 -12.98
CA VAL A 24 2.67 4.32 -12.17
C VAL A 24 2.89 5.76 -12.61
N PRO A 25 1.84 6.52 -12.97
CA PRO A 25 1.99 7.92 -13.33
C PRO A 25 2.46 8.76 -12.12
N ASP A 26 3.37 9.71 -12.36
CA ASP A 26 3.93 10.57 -11.30
C ASP A 26 2.87 11.30 -10.48
N TRP A 27 1.76 11.71 -11.12
CA TRP A 27 0.68 12.40 -10.43
C TRP A 27 -0.03 11.52 -9.39
N ALA A 28 -0.02 10.20 -9.57
CA ALA A 28 -0.64 9.25 -8.65
C ALA A 28 0.24 9.08 -7.40
N LEU A 29 1.56 8.99 -7.58
CA LEU A 29 2.53 8.99 -6.47
C LEU A 29 2.45 10.31 -5.69
N ALA A 30 2.39 11.45 -6.38
CA ALA A 30 2.30 12.76 -5.75
C ALA A 30 1.01 12.99 -4.94
N ARG A 31 -0.05 12.21 -5.20
CA ARG A 31 -1.35 12.32 -4.51
C ARG A 31 -1.61 11.22 -3.49
N CYS A 32 -0.73 10.22 -3.39
CA CYS A 32 -0.93 9.13 -2.44
C CYS A 32 -0.75 9.62 -1.00
N ALA A 33 -1.53 9.07 -0.07
CA ALA A 33 -1.38 9.35 1.36
C ALA A 33 -0.16 8.66 1.98
N GLY A 34 0.42 7.68 1.29
CA GLY A 34 1.59 6.92 1.69
C GLY A 34 1.98 5.93 0.59
N PHE A 35 3.26 5.56 0.58
CA PHE A 35 3.82 4.61 -0.37
C PHE A 35 4.72 3.62 0.35
N ASP A 36 4.36 2.34 0.31
CA ASP A 36 5.10 1.24 0.93
C ASP A 36 5.46 0.19 -0.14
N LEU A 37 6.69 -0.30 -0.08
CA LEU A 37 7.17 -1.41 -0.92
C LEU A 37 7.30 -2.67 -0.06
N ILE A 38 6.77 -3.79 -0.56
CA ILE A 38 6.99 -5.11 0.06
C ILE A 38 8.03 -5.84 -0.79
N GLU A 39 9.14 -6.20 -0.16
CA GLU A 39 10.22 -6.89 -0.85
C GLU A 39 9.84 -8.33 -1.20
N ARG A 40 10.45 -8.86 -2.28
CA ARG A 40 10.40 -10.28 -2.67
C ARG A 40 8.99 -10.83 -2.98
N CYS A 41 8.12 -9.98 -3.52
CA CYS A 41 6.86 -10.38 -4.16
C CYS A 41 6.64 -9.65 -5.49
N GLY A 42 5.73 -10.15 -6.29
CA GLY A 42 5.12 -9.52 -7.47
C GLY A 42 3.71 -9.03 -7.16
N HIS A 43 2.75 -9.31 -8.05
CA HIS A 43 1.43 -8.68 -8.01
C HIS A 43 0.52 -9.23 -6.91
N LEU A 44 0.67 -10.52 -6.56
CA LEU A 44 -0.25 -11.23 -5.67
C LEU A 44 0.26 -11.21 -4.24
N ILE A 45 0.55 -10.02 -3.73
CA ILE A 45 1.26 -9.79 -2.46
C ILE A 45 0.59 -10.44 -1.24
N PRO A 46 -0.75 -10.43 -1.10
CA PRO A 46 -1.40 -11.18 -0.01
C PRO A 46 -1.13 -12.68 -0.04
N ALA A 47 -0.91 -13.25 -1.23
CA ALA A 47 -0.60 -14.68 -1.41
C ALA A 47 0.90 -14.96 -1.32
N GLU A 48 1.74 -14.06 -1.84
CA GLU A 48 3.19 -14.24 -1.92
C GLU A 48 3.92 -13.89 -0.60
N GLN A 49 3.45 -12.85 0.11
CA GLN A 49 4.05 -12.34 1.35
C GLN A 49 2.96 -11.97 2.39
N PRO A 50 2.17 -12.95 2.88
CA PRO A 50 1.00 -12.70 3.72
C PRO A 50 1.32 -11.95 5.03
N ASP A 51 2.44 -12.31 5.68
CA ASP A 51 2.83 -11.67 6.95
C ASP A 51 3.31 -10.23 6.76
N ALA A 52 4.09 -9.97 5.70
CA ALA A 52 4.55 -8.62 5.39
C ALA A 52 3.39 -7.71 4.96
N PHE A 53 2.43 -8.26 4.20
CA PHE A 53 1.19 -7.58 3.85
C PHE A 53 0.38 -7.21 5.10
N ARG A 54 0.17 -8.18 6.01
CA ARG A 54 -0.54 -7.92 7.29
C ARG A 54 0.14 -6.81 8.08
N ALA A 55 1.45 -6.89 8.28
CA ALA A 55 2.21 -5.89 9.03
C ALA A 55 2.12 -4.48 8.39
N ALA A 56 2.12 -4.40 7.06
CA ALA A 56 1.94 -3.12 6.37
C ALA A 56 0.53 -2.53 6.60
N VAL A 57 -0.52 -3.36 6.52
CA VAL A 57 -1.89 -2.93 6.82
C VAL A 57 -2.03 -2.46 8.27
N GLU A 58 -1.46 -3.21 9.22
CA GLU A 58 -1.47 -2.83 10.64
C GLU A 58 -0.80 -1.46 10.86
N ARG A 59 0.35 -1.19 10.23
CA ARG A 59 1.00 0.14 10.30
C ARG A 59 0.10 1.25 9.78
N ILE A 60 -0.58 1.02 8.65
CA ILE A 60 -1.44 2.02 8.02
C ILE A 60 -2.66 2.32 8.90
N VAL A 61 -3.32 1.29 9.43
CA VAL A 61 -4.52 1.42 10.26
C VAL A 61 -4.22 2.07 11.61
N HIS A 62 -3.01 1.87 12.14
CA HIS A 62 -2.59 2.43 13.42
C HIS A 62 -1.77 3.72 13.30
N ALA A 63 -1.53 4.22 12.09
CA ALA A 63 -0.83 5.49 11.91
C ALA A 63 -1.65 6.65 12.49
N PRO A 64 -1.02 7.59 13.22
CA PRO A 64 -1.69 8.81 13.64
C PRO A 64 -2.13 9.62 12.40
N PRO A 65 -3.24 10.35 12.46
CA PRO A 65 -3.67 11.22 11.37
C PRO A 65 -2.59 12.26 11.07
N ALA A 66 -2.33 12.49 9.77
CA ALA A 66 -1.38 13.47 9.25
C ALA A 66 -1.84 14.92 9.45
#